data_AF-A0A2V9U8B8-F1
#
_entry.id   AF-A0A2V9U8B8-F1
#
_cell.length_a   1.000
_cell.length_b   1.000
_cell.length_c   1.000
_cell.angle_alpha   90.00
_cell.angle_beta   90.00
_cell.angle_gamma   90.00
#
_symmetry.space_group_name_H-M   'P 1'
#
loop_
_entity.id
_entity.type
_entity.pdbx_description
1 polymer ?
#
loop_
_entity_poly.entity_id
_entity_poly.type
_entity_poly.pdbx_seq_one_letter_code
_entity_poly.pdbx_strand_id
1 'polypeptide(L)'
;TKGEMGTRGTAEDRAREAAEAAKILRVSWRNSLNIPDGRVENTWENRLEVARVIREQRPRVVILPYWKGRHPDHYTASVLGYEACFLAGLSKLDVSHTLSVQQSSFSQTIAGESAPHRPFKIIYATLYYDVRPTFVVDITDQFEARLQSLMAYKSQFADQEAGSDIFPAAAEIGSRIEAMARFYGMLGGVTYAEPFVQKEVGLVDDLLAIPVKSI
;
A
#
# COMPACT_ATOMS: atom_id res chain seq x y z
N THR A 1 -0.30 7.82 6.97
CA THR A 1 -0.12 8.38 8.32
C THR A 1 1.35 8.21 8.67
N LYS A 2 1.87 8.90 9.69
CA LYS A 2 3.28 8.72 10.10
C LYS A 2 3.44 7.54 11.07
N GLY A 3 2.35 6.87 11.43
CA GLY A 3 2.33 5.77 12.38
C GLY A 3 2.52 6.25 13.82
N GLU A 4 2.18 7.52 14.09
CA GLU A 4 2.48 8.21 15.34
C GLU A 4 1.66 7.72 16.54
N MET A 5 0.57 6.96 16.32
CA MET A 5 -0.20 6.33 17.40
C MET A 5 0.27 4.90 17.71
N GLY A 6 1.35 4.44 17.06
CA GLY A 6 1.91 3.11 17.29
C GLY A 6 2.46 2.93 18.71
N THR A 7 2.28 1.74 19.28
CA THR A 7 2.75 1.40 20.64
C THR A 7 4.27 1.39 20.78
N ARG A 8 4.99 1.07 19.70
CA ARG A 8 6.45 0.92 19.67
C ARG A 8 7.07 1.89 18.68
N GLY A 9 8.23 2.46 19.05
CA GLY A 9 8.97 3.42 18.24
C GLY A 9 8.31 4.81 18.16
N THR A 10 9.05 5.76 17.61
CA THR A 10 8.58 7.13 17.34
C THR A 10 8.25 7.32 15.85
N ALA A 11 7.57 8.43 15.50
CA ALA A 11 7.33 8.79 14.10
C ALA A 11 8.65 8.97 13.32
N GLU A 12 9.70 9.45 13.98
CA GLU A 12 11.04 9.60 13.42
C GLU A 12 11.70 8.24 13.17
N ASP A 13 11.55 7.29 14.10
CA ASP A 13 12.03 5.91 13.92
C ASP A 13 11.32 5.27 12.71
N ARG A 14 10.00 5.37 12.66
CA ARG A 14 9.17 4.90 11.54
C ARG A 14 9.61 5.48 10.21
N ALA A 15 9.92 6.78 10.16
CA ALA A 15 10.38 7.44 8.95
C ALA A 15 11.73 6.89 8.47
N ARG A 16 12.69 6.66 9.38
CA ARG A 16 14.01 6.08 9.05
C ARG A 16 13.89 4.62 8.60
N GLU A 17 13.13 3.82 9.33
CA GLU A 17 12.91 2.40 9.03
C GLU A 17 12.23 2.22 7.67
N ALA A 18 11.21 3.02 7.40
CA ALA A 18 10.51 2.96 6.14
C ALA A 18 11.33 3.51 4.96
N ALA A 19 12.26 4.44 5.20
CA ALA A 19 13.24 4.85 4.21
C ALA A 19 14.24 3.72 3.91
N GLU A 20 14.62 2.92 4.91
CA GLU A 20 15.49 1.77 4.72
C GLU A 20 14.78 0.64 3.96
N ALA A 21 13.54 0.32 4.33
CA ALA A 21 12.70 -0.63 3.59
C ALA A 21 12.55 -0.22 2.11
N ALA A 22 12.35 1.08 1.85
CA ALA A 22 12.28 1.61 0.49
C ALA A 22 13.57 1.40 -0.31
N LYS A 23 14.75 1.55 0.31
CA LYS A 23 16.03 1.26 -0.37
C LYS A 23 16.19 -0.22 -0.71
N ILE A 24 15.85 -1.11 0.23
CA ILE A 24 15.91 -2.57 0.03
C ILE A 24 15.04 -2.97 -1.16
N LEU A 25 13.82 -2.43 -1.24
CA LEU A 25 12.88 -2.67 -2.33
C LEU A 25 13.14 -1.82 -3.59
N ARG A 26 14.16 -0.97 -3.60
CA ARG A 26 14.51 -0.06 -4.70
C ARG A 26 13.35 0.85 -5.14
N VAL A 27 12.57 1.31 -4.17
CA VAL A 27 11.45 2.24 -4.39
C VAL A 27 11.99 3.59 -4.87
N SER A 28 11.51 4.06 -6.01
CA SER A 28 11.96 5.32 -6.62
C SER A 28 11.42 6.57 -5.92
N TRP A 29 10.25 6.47 -5.30
CA TRP A 29 9.60 7.57 -4.59
C TRP A 29 8.83 7.06 -3.38
N ARG A 30 9.00 7.73 -2.24
CA ARG A 30 8.28 7.42 -1.01
C ARG A 30 7.87 8.72 -0.32
N ASN A 31 6.61 8.78 0.10
CA ASN A 31 6.11 9.83 0.96
C ASN A 31 5.07 9.29 1.96
N SER A 32 4.85 10.03 3.04
CA SER A 32 3.68 9.88 3.90
C SER A 32 2.89 11.19 3.90
N LEU A 33 1.60 11.11 3.62
CA LEU A 33 0.70 12.24 3.82
C LEU A 33 0.53 12.57 5.30
N ASN A 34 0.19 13.81 5.60
CA ASN A 34 -0.10 14.30 6.96
C ASN A 34 -1.54 13.97 7.38
N ILE A 35 -2.01 12.76 7.06
CA ILE A 35 -3.28 12.23 7.57
C ILE A 35 -3.01 11.63 8.96
N PRO A 36 -3.76 11.99 10.00
CA PRO A 36 -3.52 11.50 11.35
C PRO A 36 -3.74 9.99 11.48
N ASP A 37 -2.83 9.33 12.21
CA ASP A 37 -2.90 7.92 12.55
C ASP A 37 -4.04 7.63 13.54
N GLY A 38 -4.75 6.52 13.36
CA GLY A 38 -5.98 6.21 14.10
C GLY A 38 -7.19 7.07 13.71
N ARG A 39 -7.03 8.00 12.75
CA ARG A 39 -8.09 8.90 12.27
C ARG A 39 -7.97 9.11 10.76
N VAL A 40 -7.80 8.02 10.01
CA VAL A 40 -7.91 8.08 8.56
C VAL A 40 -9.39 8.23 8.22
N GLU A 41 -9.77 9.41 7.72
CA GLU A 41 -11.15 9.75 7.33
C GLU A 41 -11.24 9.98 5.82
N ASN A 42 -12.33 9.51 5.21
CA ASN A 42 -12.58 9.72 3.78
C ASN A 42 -13.23 11.09 3.51
N THR A 43 -12.55 12.17 3.92
CA THR A 43 -12.98 13.56 3.69
C THR A 43 -12.60 14.04 2.29
N TRP A 44 -13.22 15.13 1.84
CA TRP A 44 -12.90 15.73 0.55
C TRP A 44 -11.43 16.16 0.47
N GLU A 45 -10.90 16.76 1.54
CA GLU A 45 -9.53 17.26 1.65
C GLU A 45 -8.53 16.11 1.53
N ASN A 46 -8.75 15.01 2.24
CA ASN A 46 -7.90 13.83 2.17
C ASN A 46 -7.94 13.19 0.77
N ARG A 47 -9.11 13.17 0.11
CA ARG A 47 -9.21 12.66 -1.27
C ARG A 47 -8.40 13.51 -2.23
N LEU A 48 -8.44 14.84 -2.09
CA LEU A 48 -7.67 15.74 -2.92
C LEU A 48 -6.15 15.60 -2.68
N GLU A 49 -5.71 15.45 -1.43
CA GLU A 49 -4.30 15.18 -1.10
C GLU A 49 -3.78 13.91 -1.79
N VAL A 50 -4.54 12.81 -1.72
CA VAL A 50 -4.17 11.56 -2.40
C VAL A 50 -4.25 11.70 -3.92
N ALA A 51 -5.28 12.38 -4.45
CA ALA A 51 -5.43 12.61 -5.89
C ALA A 51 -4.28 13.44 -6.47
N ARG A 52 -3.78 14.43 -5.71
CA ARG A 52 -2.60 15.23 -6.06
C ARG A 52 -1.36 14.34 -6.23
N VAL A 53 -1.09 13.46 -5.27
CA VAL A 53 0.01 12.48 -5.35
C VAL A 53 -0.16 11.55 -6.56
N ILE A 54 -1.38 11.10 -6.85
CA ILE A 54 -1.64 10.25 -8.02
C ILE A 54 -1.35 11.00 -9.33
N ARG A 55 -1.66 12.31 -9.43
CA ARG A 55 -1.33 13.11 -10.62
C ARG A 55 0.17 13.38 -10.75
N GLU A 56 0.86 13.60 -9.64
CA GLU A 56 2.30 13.82 -9.59
C GLU A 56 3.07 12.56 -10.00
N GLN A 57 2.71 11.42 -9.41
CA GLN A 57 3.42 10.15 -9.60
C GLN A 57 2.93 9.34 -10.80
N ARG A 58 1.78 9.70 -11.37
CA ARG A 58 1.15 9.09 -12.55
C ARG A 58 1.19 7.54 -12.54
N PRO A 59 0.84 6.85 -11.45
CA PRO A 59 1.01 5.40 -11.36
C PRO A 59 0.08 4.67 -12.32
N ARG A 60 0.58 3.64 -13.00
CA ARG A 60 -0.26 2.75 -13.81
C ARG A 60 -1.13 1.85 -12.94
N VAL A 61 -0.63 1.43 -11.78
CA VAL A 61 -1.30 0.54 -10.83
C VAL A 61 -1.31 1.19 -9.45
N VAL A 62 -2.45 1.13 -8.77
CA VAL A 62 -2.58 1.50 -7.36
C VAL A 62 -2.94 0.25 -6.55
N ILE A 63 -2.19 0.00 -5.49
CA ILE A 63 -2.44 -1.09 -4.55
C ILE A 63 -3.00 -0.48 -3.27
N LEU A 64 -4.18 -0.93 -2.85
CA LEU A 64 -4.87 -0.47 -1.64
C LEU A 64 -5.01 -1.63 -0.64
N PRO A 65 -5.20 -1.37 0.66
CA PRO A 65 -5.66 -2.42 1.58
C PRO A 65 -7.03 -2.94 1.15
N TYR A 66 -7.37 -4.18 1.49
CA TYR A 66 -8.72 -4.70 1.27
C TYR A 66 -9.75 -3.89 2.08
N TRP A 67 -10.94 -3.68 1.50
CA TRP A 67 -12.00 -2.81 2.07
C TRP A 67 -12.75 -3.43 3.26
N LYS A 68 -12.29 -4.57 3.77
CA LYS A 68 -12.72 -5.15 5.04
C LYS A 68 -11.47 -5.56 5.81
N GLY A 69 -11.56 -5.53 7.14
CA GLY A 69 -10.45 -5.91 8.00
C GLY A 69 -10.71 -5.46 9.43
N ARG A 70 -9.86 -5.90 10.35
CA ARG A 70 -9.97 -5.55 11.77
C ARG A 70 -9.55 -4.11 12.09
N HIS A 71 -8.71 -3.49 11.25
CA HIS A 71 -8.15 -2.16 11.49
C HIS A 71 -8.92 -1.09 10.70
N PRO A 72 -9.52 -0.07 11.36
CA PRO A 72 -10.32 0.94 10.69
C PRO A 72 -9.56 1.74 9.63
N ASP A 73 -8.34 2.18 9.95
CA ASP A 73 -7.54 2.92 8.98
C ASP A 73 -7.27 2.16 7.68
N HIS A 74 -7.18 0.83 7.70
CA HIS A 74 -6.93 0.04 6.50
C HIS A 74 -8.13 0.08 5.55
N TYR A 75 -9.33 -0.26 6.04
CA TYR A 75 -10.50 -0.25 5.18
C TYR A 75 -10.89 1.18 4.78
N THR A 76 -10.65 2.19 5.63
CA THR A 76 -10.92 3.59 5.24
C THR A 76 -9.91 4.09 4.21
N ALA A 77 -8.63 3.74 4.33
CA ALA A 77 -7.63 4.02 3.30
C ALA A 77 -7.98 3.36 1.95
N SER A 78 -8.60 2.18 1.97
CA SER A 78 -9.12 1.54 0.76
C SER A 78 -10.18 2.39 0.05
N VAL A 79 -11.14 2.95 0.81
CA VAL A 79 -12.22 3.77 0.23
C VAL A 79 -11.65 5.09 -0.26
N LEU A 80 -10.86 5.76 0.60
CA LEU A 80 -10.18 7.02 0.30
C LEU A 80 -9.32 6.92 -0.98
N GLY A 81 -8.50 5.88 -1.09
CA GLY A 81 -7.62 5.68 -2.24
C GLY A 81 -8.39 5.44 -3.54
N TYR A 82 -9.47 4.65 -3.49
CA TYR A 82 -10.29 4.38 -4.68
C TYR A 82 -10.98 5.66 -5.18
N GLU A 83 -11.59 6.43 -4.27
CA GLU A 83 -12.26 7.68 -4.63
C GLU A 83 -11.26 8.75 -5.09
N ALA A 84 -10.07 8.80 -4.51
CA ALA A 84 -8.98 9.66 -4.99
C ALA A 84 -8.51 9.27 -6.40
N CYS A 85 -8.44 7.98 -6.75
CA CYS A 85 -8.15 7.54 -8.12
C CYS A 85 -9.22 8.04 -9.11
N PHE A 86 -10.49 8.05 -8.70
CA PHE A 86 -11.57 8.61 -9.52
C PHE A 86 -11.39 10.12 -9.74
N LEU A 87 -11.13 10.88 -8.66
CA LEU A 87 -10.91 12.33 -8.70
C LEU A 87 -9.68 12.72 -9.52
N ALA A 88 -8.59 11.97 -9.38
CA ALA A 88 -7.34 12.22 -10.11
C ALA A 88 -7.55 12.23 -11.63
N GLY A 89 -8.50 11.45 -12.14
CA GLY A 89 -8.86 11.40 -13.56
C GLY A 89 -9.85 12.46 -14.04
N LEU A 90 -10.39 13.33 -13.17
CA LEU A 90 -11.35 14.36 -13.55
C LEU A 90 -10.64 15.59 -14.15
N SER A 91 -10.90 15.88 -15.43
CA SER A 91 -10.22 16.96 -16.15
C SER A 91 -10.54 18.37 -15.65
N LYS A 92 -11.73 18.57 -15.08
CA LYS A 92 -12.18 19.86 -14.55
C LYS A 92 -11.85 20.07 -13.08
N LEU A 93 -11.30 19.05 -12.40
CA LEU A 93 -10.97 19.15 -10.99
C LEU A 93 -9.58 19.76 -10.82
N ASP A 94 -9.53 20.88 -10.11
CA ASP A 94 -8.27 21.44 -9.64
C ASP A 94 -7.89 20.80 -8.30
N VAL A 95 -6.75 20.11 -8.29
CA VAL A 95 -6.19 19.45 -7.09
C VAL A 95 -5.01 20.22 -6.50
N SER A 96 -4.63 21.37 -7.09
CA SER A 96 -3.49 22.18 -6.66
C SER A 96 -3.81 23.10 -5.48
N HIS A 97 -5.09 23.42 -5.27
CA HIS A 97 -5.56 24.32 -4.21
C HIS A 97 -5.58 23.72 -2.80
N THR A 98 -5.17 22.46 -2.58
CA THR A 98 -5.14 21.89 -1.20
C THR A 98 -4.09 22.54 -0.28
N LEU A 99 -3.20 23.37 -0.83
CA LEU A 99 -2.17 24.10 -0.09
C LEU A 99 -2.56 25.55 0.27
N SER A 100 -3.81 25.81 0.70
CA SER A 100 -4.16 27.15 1.21
C SER A 100 -4.36 27.16 2.73
N VAL A 101 -3.24 27.13 3.48
CA VAL A 101 -3.13 27.83 4.78
C VAL A 101 -1.86 28.68 4.90
N GLN A 102 -0.84 28.56 4.03
CA GLN A 102 0.27 29.53 4.03
C GLN A 102 0.63 29.97 2.61
N GLN A 103 0.23 31.21 2.32
CA GLN A 103 0.67 31.97 1.16
C GLN A 103 2.19 31.99 1.08
N SER A 104 2.75 31.46 0.00
CA SER A 104 3.96 32.05 -0.57
C SER A 104 3.78 32.15 -2.08
N SER A 105 3.88 33.38 -2.56
CA SER A 105 3.63 33.81 -3.92
C SER A 105 4.77 33.38 -4.84
N PHE A 106 5.03 32.08 -4.97
CA PHE A 106 5.95 31.54 -5.99
C PHE A 106 5.76 30.03 -6.18
N SER A 107 4.56 29.59 -6.55
CA SER A 107 4.38 28.23 -7.10
C SER A 107 3.98 28.36 -8.56
N GLN A 108 4.97 28.39 -9.44
CA GLN A 108 4.76 28.06 -10.85
C GLN A 108 4.50 26.55 -10.90
N THR A 109 3.24 26.16 -10.83
CA THR A 109 2.83 24.78 -11.12
C THR A 109 3.16 24.52 -12.59
N ILE A 110 4.18 23.70 -12.84
CA ILE A 110 4.49 23.22 -14.19
C ILE A 110 3.23 22.48 -14.67
N ALA A 111 2.66 22.92 -15.80
CA ALA A 111 1.37 22.45 -16.32
C ALA A 111 1.25 20.92 -16.50
N GLY A 112 2.36 20.17 -16.41
CA GLY A 112 2.40 18.70 -16.48
C GLY A 112 2.15 17.97 -15.16
N GLU A 113 2.51 18.53 -13.99
CA GLU A 113 2.45 17.81 -12.69
C GLU A 113 1.02 17.70 -12.12
N SER A 114 0.10 18.50 -12.63
CA SER A 114 -1.32 18.52 -12.22
C SER A 114 -2.27 18.00 -13.29
N ALA A 115 -1.75 17.45 -14.40
CA ALA A 115 -2.57 16.92 -15.48
C ALA A 115 -3.40 15.72 -14.99
N PRO A 116 -4.67 15.60 -15.43
CA PRO A 116 -5.52 14.47 -15.03
C PRO A 116 -4.84 13.13 -15.30
N HIS A 117 -4.93 12.24 -14.34
CA HIS A 117 -4.34 10.91 -14.42
C HIS A 117 -5.28 9.91 -13.76
N ARG A 118 -5.73 8.92 -14.52
CA ARG A 118 -6.49 7.79 -14.01
C ARG A 118 -5.58 6.56 -14.05
N PRO A 119 -5.26 5.95 -12.89
CA PRO A 119 -4.56 4.67 -12.88
C PRO A 119 -5.30 3.64 -13.74
N PHE A 120 -4.53 2.82 -14.45
CA PHE A 120 -5.09 1.77 -15.29
C PHE A 120 -5.70 0.64 -14.44
N LYS A 121 -5.08 0.32 -13.31
CA LYS A 121 -5.52 -0.76 -12.42
C LYS A 121 -5.53 -0.33 -10.96
N ILE A 122 -6.57 -0.76 -10.24
CA ILE A 122 -6.65 -0.66 -8.78
C ILE A 122 -6.81 -2.09 -8.25
N ILE A 123 -5.89 -2.53 -7.41
CA ILE A 123 -5.91 -3.87 -6.79
C ILE A 123 -5.80 -3.75 -5.28
N TYR A 124 -6.17 -4.83 -4.59
CA TYR A 124 -6.34 -4.81 -3.14
C TYR A 124 -5.49 -5.89 -2.49
N ALA A 125 -4.56 -5.49 -1.62
CA ALA A 125 -3.80 -6.39 -0.78
C ALA A 125 -4.68 -6.93 0.35
N THR A 126 -4.68 -8.26 0.55
CA THR A 126 -5.67 -8.95 1.41
C THR A 126 -5.28 -9.06 2.88
N LEU A 127 -4.26 -8.31 3.32
CA LEU A 127 -3.76 -8.40 4.70
C LEU A 127 -4.88 -8.11 5.72
N TYR A 128 -4.96 -8.94 6.77
CA TYR A 128 -5.94 -8.85 7.87
C TYR A 128 -7.42 -9.14 7.53
N TYR A 129 -7.70 -9.78 6.40
CA TYR A 129 -9.03 -10.30 6.12
C TYR A 129 -8.95 -11.62 5.35
N ASP A 130 -9.76 -12.59 5.76
CA ASP A 130 -9.86 -13.87 5.06
C ASP A 130 -10.75 -13.71 3.82
N VAL A 131 -10.12 -13.55 2.66
CA VAL A 131 -10.77 -13.46 1.35
C VAL A 131 -9.97 -14.26 0.35
N ARG A 132 -10.67 -15.05 -0.46
CA ARG A 132 -10.05 -15.76 -1.57
C ARG A 132 -9.46 -14.74 -2.54
N PRO A 133 -8.15 -14.80 -2.86
CA PRO A 133 -7.55 -13.89 -3.82
C PRO A 133 -8.16 -14.11 -5.21
N THR A 134 -8.23 -13.03 -5.99
CA THR A 134 -8.63 -13.12 -7.41
C THR A 134 -7.46 -13.57 -8.27
N PHE A 135 -6.23 -13.25 -7.87
CA PHE A 135 -4.99 -13.73 -8.47
C PHE A 135 -3.86 -13.66 -7.45
N VAL A 136 -2.77 -14.35 -7.74
CA VAL A 136 -1.52 -14.26 -6.99
C VAL A 136 -0.39 -13.81 -7.92
N VAL A 137 0.62 -13.17 -7.37
CA VAL A 137 1.85 -12.78 -8.08
C VAL A 137 3.00 -13.62 -7.55
N ASP A 138 3.73 -14.31 -8.43
CA ASP A 138 4.95 -15.02 -8.06
C ASP A 138 5.99 -14.02 -7.56
N ILE A 139 6.46 -14.23 -6.33
CA ILE A 139 7.49 -13.43 -5.70
C ILE A 139 8.68 -14.29 -5.28
N THR A 140 8.86 -15.46 -5.89
CA THR A 140 9.88 -16.44 -5.48
C THR A 140 11.27 -15.82 -5.45
N ASP A 141 11.64 -15.07 -6.49
CA ASP A 141 12.94 -14.41 -6.60
C ASP A 141 13.04 -13.15 -5.71
N GLN A 142 11.91 -12.61 -5.25
CA GLN A 142 11.82 -11.36 -4.49
C GLN A 142 11.57 -11.60 -3.00
N PHE A 143 11.28 -12.83 -2.58
CA PHE A 143 10.83 -13.14 -1.23
C PHE A 143 11.84 -12.69 -0.17
N GLU A 144 13.13 -12.92 -0.41
CA GLU A 144 14.18 -12.54 0.54
C GLU A 144 14.29 -11.02 0.71
N ALA A 145 14.32 -10.25 -0.40
CA ALA A 145 14.35 -8.80 -0.34
C ALA A 145 13.09 -8.22 0.32
N ARG A 146 11.93 -8.85 0.06
CA ARG A 146 10.67 -8.52 0.72
C ARG A 146 10.75 -8.74 2.23
N LEU A 147 11.23 -9.90 2.67
CA LEU A 147 11.39 -10.21 4.10
C LEU A 147 12.34 -9.22 4.78
N GLN A 148 13.49 -8.94 4.15
CA GLN A 148 14.46 -7.94 4.64
C GLN A 148 13.83 -6.56 4.78
N SER A 149 13.01 -6.13 3.80
CA SER A 149 12.33 -4.83 3.86
C SER A 149 11.37 -4.72 5.04
N LEU A 150 10.71 -5.83 5.40
CA LEU A 150 9.83 -5.85 6.56
C LEU A 150 10.65 -5.81 7.86
N MET A 151 11.73 -6.60 7.93
CA MET A 151 12.61 -6.63 9.10
C MET A 151 13.41 -5.32 9.30
N ALA A 152 13.42 -4.42 8.32
CA ALA A 152 13.94 -3.06 8.48
C ALA A 152 13.16 -2.24 9.51
N TYR A 153 11.89 -2.57 9.79
CA TYR A 153 11.07 -1.96 10.83
C TYR A 153 11.39 -2.55 12.22
N LYS A 154 12.63 -2.33 12.68
CA LYS A 154 13.15 -2.90 13.92
C LYS A 154 12.30 -2.57 15.14
N SER A 155 11.85 -1.32 15.25
CA SER A 155 10.96 -0.86 16.32
C SER A 155 9.64 -1.61 16.38
N GLN A 156 9.24 -2.29 15.31
CA GLN A 156 7.97 -3.00 15.23
C GLN A 156 8.13 -4.49 15.44
N PHE A 157 9.11 -5.08 14.76
CA PHE A 157 9.23 -6.53 14.62
C PHE A 157 10.39 -7.13 15.38
N ALA A 158 11.33 -6.33 15.90
CA ALA A 158 12.34 -6.85 16.81
C ALA A 158 11.75 -7.16 18.18
N ASP A 159 12.32 -8.16 18.83
CA ASP A 159 11.97 -8.53 20.20
C ASP A 159 12.35 -7.39 21.16
N GLN A 160 11.39 -6.96 21.97
CA GLN A 160 11.56 -5.91 22.97
C GLN A 160 10.49 -6.06 24.06
N GLU A 161 10.80 -5.61 25.27
CA GLU A 161 9.88 -5.74 26.42
C GLU A 161 8.57 -4.99 26.20
N ALA A 162 8.63 -3.78 25.64
CA ALA A 162 7.45 -2.94 25.41
C ALA A 162 6.42 -3.67 24.52
N GLY A 163 5.23 -3.94 25.06
CA GLY A 163 4.14 -4.61 24.32
C GLY A 163 4.41 -6.09 23.98
N SER A 164 5.35 -6.75 24.64
CA SER A 164 5.67 -8.18 24.43
C SER A 164 4.46 -9.12 24.59
N ASP A 165 3.48 -8.78 25.43
CA ASP A 165 2.23 -9.54 25.56
C ASP A 165 1.25 -9.37 24.38
N ILE A 166 1.48 -8.36 23.54
CA ILE A 166 0.57 -7.94 22.46
C ILE A 166 1.15 -8.30 21.08
N PHE A 167 2.47 -8.27 20.95
CA PHE A 167 3.18 -8.49 19.70
C PHE A 167 3.92 -9.84 19.69
N PRO A 168 3.78 -10.65 18.63
CA PRO A 168 4.51 -11.91 18.50
C PRO A 168 6.03 -11.67 18.39
N ALA A 169 6.81 -12.70 18.72
CA ALA A 169 8.26 -12.66 18.61
C ALA A 169 8.72 -12.51 17.15
N ALA A 170 9.90 -11.93 16.94
CA ALA A 170 10.49 -11.68 15.62
C ALA A 170 10.57 -12.95 14.75
N ALA A 171 11.03 -14.06 15.35
CA ALA A 171 11.13 -15.35 14.67
C ALA A 171 9.76 -15.90 14.23
N GLU A 172 8.73 -15.66 15.04
CA GLU A 172 7.35 -16.06 14.73
C GLU A 172 6.79 -15.20 13.58
N ILE A 173 7.07 -13.90 13.56
CA ILE A 173 6.69 -13.00 12.47
C ILE A 173 7.26 -13.52 11.14
N GLY A 174 8.57 -13.82 11.09
CA GLY A 174 9.22 -14.38 9.91
C GLY A 174 8.55 -15.68 9.43
N SER A 175 8.31 -16.61 10.37
CA SER A 175 7.65 -17.88 10.08
C SER A 175 6.22 -17.71 9.53
N ARG A 176 5.44 -16.78 10.08
CA ARG A 176 4.09 -16.47 9.62
C ARG A 176 4.09 -15.91 8.19
N ILE A 177 5.03 -15.02 7.89
CA ILE A 177 5.16 -14.41 6.55
C ILE A 177 5.53 -15.45 5.52
N GLU A 178 6.50 -16.31 5.84
CA GLU A 178 6.90 -17.40 4.95
C GLU A 178 5.74 -18.36 4.72
N ALA A 179 5.06 -18.80 5.78
CA ALA A 179 3.92 -19.69 5.68
C ALA A 179 2.81 -19.13 4.78
N MET A 180 2.48 -17.83 4.91
CA MET A 180 1.50 -17.18 4.03
C MET A 180 1.97 -17.16 2.58
N ALA A 181 3.23 -16.77 2.32
CA ALA A 181 3.76 -16.72 0.96
C ALA A 181 3.81 -18.11 0.31
N ARG A 182 4.15 -19.16 1.06
CA ARG A 182 4.13 -20.55 0.56
C ARG A 182 2.73 -21.07 0.33
N PHE A 183 1.77 -20.72 1.20
CA PHE A 183 0.37 -21.10 1.01
C PHE A 183 -0.17 -20.56 -0.32
N TYR A 184 0.04 -19.28 -0.60
CA TYR A 184 -0.38 -18.69 -1.87
C TYR A 184 0.48 -19.15 -3.05
N GLY A 185 1.77 -19.42 -2.82
CA GLY A 185 2.65 -20.05 -3.81
C GLY A 185 2.11 -21.39 -4.27
N MET A 186 1.72 -22.26 -3.34
CA MET A 186 1.08 -23.54 -3.62
C MET A 186 -0.19 -23.38 -4.47
N LEU A 187 -1.06 -22.41 -4.15
CA LEU A 187 -2.26 -22.14 -4.95
C LEU A 187 -1.93 -21.66 -6.37
N GLY A 188 -0.79 -20.98 -6.56
CA GLY A 188 -0.31 -20.49 -7.85
C GLY A 188 0.63 -21.44 -8.59
N GLY A 189 1.03 -22.57 -7.98
CA GLY A 189 2.02 -23.49 -8.55
C GLY A 189 3.48 -23.00 -8.51
N VAL A 190 3.82 -22.09 -7.60
CA VAL A 190 5.16 -21.50 -7.42
C VAL A 190 5.63 -21.59 -5.96
N THR A 191 6.87 -21.22 -5.65
CA THR A 191 7.40 -21.37 -4.28
C THR A 191 6.80 -20.34 -3.31
N TYR A 192 6.78 -19.07 -3.71
CA TYR A 192 6.24 -17.97 -2.92
C TYR A 192 5.36 -17.09 -3.79
N ALA A 193 4.17 -16.73 -3.31
CA ALA A 193 3.31 -15.79 -4.02
C ALA A 193 2.61 -14.80 -3.08
N GLU A 194 2.28 -13.61 -3.61
CA GLU A 194 1.46 -12.62 -2.92
C GLU A 194 0.03 -12.59 -3.46
N PRO A 195 -0.99 -12.61 -2.57
CA PRO A 195 -2.40 -12.56 -2.95
C PRO A 195 -2.90 -11.13 -3.20
N PHE A 196 -3.70 -10.98 -4.25
CA PHE A 196 -4.43 -9.74 -4.50
C PHE A 196 -5.88 -10.00 -4.89
N VAL A 197 -6.72 -9.00 -4.61
CA VAL A 197 -8.10 -8.94 -5.08
C VAL A 197 -8.24 -7.84 -6.13
N GLN A 198 -9.04 -8.10 -7.16
CA GLN A 198 -9.53 -7.09 -8.10
C GLN A 198 -11.07 -7.13 -8.12
N LYS A 199 -11.69 -5.99 -8.45
CA LYS A 199 -13.15 -5.90 -8.58
C LYS A 199 -13.62 -6.21 -9.99
N GLU A 200 -12.81 -5.88 -10.98
CA GLU A 200 -13.15 -6.10 -12.38
C GLU A 200 -12.98 -7.57 -12.76
N VAL A 201 -13.81 -8.04 -13.69
CA VAL A 201 -13.66 -9.35 -14.31
C VAL A 201 -12.42 -9.34 -15.21
N GLY A 202 -11.62 -10.42 -15.17
CA GLY A 202 -10.51 -10.59 -16.09
C GLY A 202 -11.01 -10.87 -17.51
N LEU A 203 -10.56 -10.08 -18.48
CA LEU A 203 -10.70 -10.37 -19.90
C LEU A 203 -9.37 -10.95 -20.40
N VAL A 204 -9.42 -12.11 -21.03
CA VAL A 204 -8.26 -12.75 -21.65
C VAL A 204 -8.62 -13.14 -23.08
N ASP A 205 -7.68 -12.95 -24.00
CA ASP A 205 -7.83 -13.40 -25.39
C ASP A 205 -7.56 -14.90 -25.54
N ASP A 206 -6.87 -15.51 -24.58
CA ASP A 206 -6.52 -16.94 -24.51
C ASP A 206 -6.69 -17.46 -23.08
N LEU A 207 -7.35 -18.62 -22.92
CA LEU A 207 -7.55 -19.26 -21.62
C LEU A 207 -6.23 -19.67 -20.94
N LEU A 208 -5.19 -19.96 -21.71
CA LEU A 208 -3.85 -20.31 -21.22
C LEU A 208 -3.08 -19.11 -20.64
N ALA A 209 -3.59 -17.88 -20.80
CA ALA A 209 -3.04 -16.70 -20.13
C ALA A 209 -3.29 -16.69 -18.60
N ILE A 210 -4.06 -17.66 -18.09
CA ILE A 210 -4.27 -17.90 -16.66
C ILE A 210 -3.47 -19.16 -16.27
N PRO A 211 -2.20 -19.03 -15.86
CA PRO A 211 -1.22 -20.12 -15.90
C PRO A 211 -1.33 -21.17 -14.76
N VAL A 212 -2.51 -21.39 -14.17
CA VAL A 212 -2.70 -22.39 -13.10
C VAL A 212 -3.40 -23.63 -13.64
N LYS A 213 -2.71 -24.78 -13.56
CA LYS A 213 -3.27 -26.07 -14.00
C LYS A 213 -4.45 -26.47 -13.13
N SER A 214 -5.48 -27.06 -13.75
CA SER A 214 -6.61 -27.64 -13.02
C SER A 214 -6.30 -29.01 -12.42
N ILE A 215 -5.41 -29.78 -13.08
CA ILE A 215 -4.96 -31.13 -12.73
C ILE A 215 -3.50 -31.34 -13.13
#